data_AF-A0A5D0PAS7-F1
#
_entry.id   AF-A0A5D0PAS7-F1
#
_cell.length_a   1.000
_cell.length_b   1.000
_cell.length_c   1.000
_cell.angle_alpha   90.00
_cell.angle_beta   90.00
_cell.angle_gamma   90.00
#
_symmetry.space_group_name_H-M   'P 1'
#
loop_
_entity.id
_entity.type
_entity.pdbx_description
1 polymer ?
#
loop_
_entity_poly.entity_id
_entity_poly.type
_entity_poly.pdbx_seq_one_letter_code
_entity_poly.pdbx_strand_id
1 'polypeptide(L)'
;MSQYYQVGEQVLWNPSNGVSALFLRSADALAPETGLPTGLGPMENDECRIDLEVFTAFVSALVERYERTNHPILHALMEGFIATALVLVQRGGAEPHRSERDGWRDVQVSGLAAGLPEGSAGRWAELTARHARAMPHRPTRTCS
;
A
#
# COMPACT_ATOMS: atom_id res chain seq x y z
N MET A 1 -1.84 -13.92 20.43
CA MET A 1 -1.29 -14.46 19.16
C MET A 1 -1.14 -13.31 18.19
N SER A 2 -0.10 -13.37 17.37
CA SER A 2 0.28 -12.35 16.39
C SER A 2 0.63 -13.03 15.07
N GLN A 3 0.54 -12.32 13.96
CA GLN A 3 0.77 -12.85 12.62
C GLN A 3 1.86 -12.05 11.92
N TYR A 4 2.67 -12.69 11.09
CA TYR A 4 3.85 -12.11 10.45
C TYR A 4 3.60 -11.84 8.98
N TYR A 5 3.83 -10.61 8.54
CA TYR A 5 3.84 -10.23 7.13
C TYR A 5 5.28 -10.08 6.67
N GLN A 6 5.69 -10.79 5.62
CA GLN A 6 7.11 -10.86 5.23
C GLN A 6 7.34 -10.89 3.72
N VAL A 7 8.49 -10.34 3.32
CA VAL A 7 9.06 -10.46 1.97
C VAL A 7 10.37 -11.24 2.10
N GLY A 8 10.42 -12.44 1.51
CA GLY A 8 11.49 -13.38 1.81
C GLY A 8 11.57 -13.65 3.32
N GLU A 9 12.75 -13.43 3.91
CA GLU A 9 13.02 -13.60 5.34
C GLU A 9 12.76 -12.31 6.16
N GLN A 10 12.39 -11.21 5.51
CA GLN A 10 12.24 -9.92 6.16
C GLN A 10 10.80 -9.72 6.67
N VAL A 11 10.63 -9.67 7.98
CA VAL A 11 9.34 -9.34 8.62
C VAL A 11 9.07 -7.84 8.54
N LEU A 12 8.01 -7.46 7.82
CA LEU A 12 7.58 -6.09 7.62
C LEU A 12 6.58 -5.62 8.69
N TRP A 13 5.76 -6.54 9.23
CA TRP A 13 4.72 -6.21 10.22
C TRP A 13 4.32 -7.43 11.04
N ASN A 14 4.03 -7.23 12.33
CA ASN A 14 3.60 -8.28 13.26
C ASN A 14 2.33 -7.90 14.06
N PRO A 15 1.15 -7.79 13.40
CA PRO A 15 -0.11 -7.44 14.06
C PRO A 15 -0.70 -8.55 14.94
N SER A 16 -1.69 -8.20 15.75
CA SER A 16 -2.58 -9.18 16.37
C SER A 16 -3.48 -9.85 15.32
N ASN A 17 -3.97 -11.06 15.61
CA ASN A 17 -4.80 -11.83 14.67
C ASN A 17 -6.04 -11.05 14.19
N GLY A 18 -6.70 -10.28 15.06
CA GLY A 18 -7.88 -9.49 14.69
C GLY A 18 -7.57 -8.37 13.70
N VAL A 19 -6.45 -7.67 13.90
CA VAL A 19 -6.00 -6.59 12.99
C VAL A 19 -5.60 -7.18 11.64
N SER A 20 -4.88 -8.30 11.66
CA SER A 20 -4.49 -9.00 10.44
C SER A 20 -5.69 -9.51 9.63
N ALA A 21 -6.66 -10.15 10.30
CA ALA A 21 -7.87 -10.63 9.63
C ALA A 21 -8.68 -9.49 9.00
N LEU A 22 -8.77 -8.33 9.67
CA LEU A 22 -9.41 -7.15 9.09
C LEU A 22 -8.61 -6.62 7.89
N PHE A 23 -7.29 -6.55 7.99
CA PHE A 23 -6.43 -6.08 6.91
C PHE A 23 -6.58 -6.94 5.64
N LEU A 24 -6.53 -8.26 5.75
CA LEU A 24 -6.71 -9.18 4.62
C LEU A 24 -8.09 -9.01 3.96
N ARG A 25 -9.16 -8.98 4.76
CA ARG A 25 -10.53 -8.79 4.24
C ARG A 25 -10.71 -7.43 3.57
N SER A 26 -10.07 -6.39 4.10
CA SER A 26 -10.08 -5.07 3.47
C SER A 26 -9.33 -5.07 2.15
N ALA A 27 -8.20 -5.78 2.05
CA ALA A 27 -7.49 -5.95 0.77
C ALA A 27 -8.37 -6.64 -0.26
N ASP A 28 -9.03 -7.76 0.11
CA ASP A 28 -9.94 -8.50 -0.75
C ASP A 28 -11.15 -7.65 -1.18
N ALA A 29 -11.70 -6.84 -0.27
CA ALA A 29 -12.81 -5.94 -0.57
C ALA A 29 -12.42 -4.78 -1.51
N LEU A 30 -11.15 -4.36 -1.50
CA LEU A 30 -10.62 -3.28 -2.32
C LEU A 30 -10.01 -3.76 -3.64
N ALA A 31 -9.71 -5.05 -3.79
CA ALA A 31 -9.20 -5.62 -5.04
C ALA A 31 -10.08 -5.26 -6.26
N PRO A 32 -11.43 -5.33 -6.20
CA PRO A 32 -12.28 -4.94 -7.33
C PRO A 32 -12.16 -3.47 -7.75
N GLU A 33 -11.78 -2.56 -6.86
CA GLU A 33 -11.59 -1.14 -7.20
C GLU A 33 -10.36 -0.89 -8.08
N THR A 34 -9.43 -1.85 -8.12
CA THR A 34 -8.21 -1.80 -8.95
C THR A 34 -8.22 -2.79 -10.10
N GLY A 35 -8.96 -3.90 -9.97
CA GLY A 35 -8.90 -5.04 -10.89
C GLY A 35 -7.58 -5.81 -10.82
N LEU A 36 -6.73 -5.56 -9.81
CA LEU A 36 -5.42 -6.17 -9.63
C LEU A 36 -5.43 -7.21 -8.49
N PRO A 37 -4.58 -8.24 -8.57
CA PRO A 37 -4.31 -9.11 -7.43
C PRO A 37 -3.68 -8.31 -6.28
N THR A 38 -4.01 -8.65 -5.03
CA THR A 38 -3.55 -7.90 -3.86
C THR A 38 -2.05 -8.03 -3.61
N GLY A 39 -1.43 -9.14 -4.02
CA GLY A 39 -0.03 -9.48 -3.68
C GLY A 39 0.14 -10.05 -2.27
N LEU A 40 -0.95 -10.22 -1.51
CA LEU A 40 -0.94 -10.88 -0.20
C LEU A 40 -1.19 -12.39 -0.38
N GLY A 41 -0.25 -13.20 0.09
CA GLY A 41 -0.40 -14.66 0.12
C GLY A 41 -1.38 -15.14 1.21
N PRO A 42 -1.74 -16.43 1.20
CA PRO A 42 -2.58 -17.00 2.23
C PRO A 42 -1.92 -16.88 3.61
N MET A 43 -2.74 -16.75 4.65
CA MET A 43 -2.28 -16.80 6.05
C MET A 43 -2.07 -18.26 6.46
N GLU A 44 -0.83 -18.70 6.55
CA GLU A 44 -0.43 -20.08 6.86
C GLU A 44 0.61 -20.09 7.99
N ASN A 45 0.41 -20.90 9.03
CA ASN A 45 1.31 -20.96 10.19
C ASN A 45 1.61 -19.59 10.83
N ASP A 46 0.60 -18.72 10.91
CA ASP A 46 0.71 -17.32 11.36
C ASP A 46 1.60 -16.43 10.48
N GLU A 47 1.91 -16.84 9.24
CA GLU A 47 2.69 -16.08 8.27
C GLU A 47 1.88 -15.74 7.01
N CYS A 48 2.07 -14.53 6.49
CA CYS A 48 1.58 -14.05 5.21
C CYS A 48 2.78 -13.57 4.39
N ARG A 49 3.04 -14.26 3.27
CA ARG A 49 4.05 -13.84 2.31
C ARG A 49 3.49 -12.72 1.43
N ILE A 50 4.27 -11.65 1.28
CA ILE A 50 3.96 -10.54 0.39
C ILE A 50 4.80 -10.72 -0.86
N ASP A 51 4.13 -10.83 -2.02
CA ASP A 51 4.77 -10.55 -3.31
C ASP A 51 4.90 -9.03 -3.43
N LEU A 52 6.10 -8.51 -3.18
CA LEU A 52 6.31 -7.08 -3.04
C LEU A 52 6.04 -6.31 -4.33
N GLU A 53 6.33 -6.90 -5.50
CA GLU A 53 6.11 -6.26 -6.79
C GLU A 53 4.60 -6.12 -7.05
N VAL A 54 3.87 -7.23 -6.89
CA VAL A 54 2.42 -7.25 -7.07
C VAL A 54 1.71 -6.36 -6.05
N PHE A 55 2.13 -6.43 -4.79
CA PHE A 55 1.57 -5.60 -3.72
C PHE A 55 1.81 -4.10 -3.97
N THR A 56 3.01 -3.73 -4.43
CA THR A 56 3.33 -2.33 -4.78
C THR A 56 2.45 -1.82 -5.91
N ALA A 57 2.22 -2.62 -6.95
CA ALA A 57 1.33 -2.27 -8.06
C ALA A 57 -0.11 -2.07 -7.58
N PHE A 58 -0.63 -2.98 -6.76
CA PHE A 58 -1.97 -2.89 -6.16
C PHE A 58 -2.14 -1.62 -5.31
N VAL A 59 -1.18 -1.33 -4.43
CA VAL A 59 -1.22 -0.13 -3.56
C VAL A 59 -1.15 1.15 -4.38
N SER A 60 -0.32 1.18 -5.42
CA SER A 60 -0.21 2.33 -6.33
C SER A 60 -1.52 2.60 -7.06
N ALA A 61 -2.19 1.56 -7.55
CA ALA A 61 -3.51 1.68 -8.18
C ALA A 61 -4.59 2.17 -7.19
N LEU A 62 -4.55 1.75 -5.92
CA LEU A 62 -5.46 2.27 -4.90
C LEU A 62 -5.25 3.76 -4.61
N VAL A 63 -3.99 4.21 -4.58
CA VAL A 63 -3.67 5.65 -4.43
C VAL A 63 -4.22 6.43 -5.61
N GLU A 64 -4.00 5.97 -6.84
CA GLU A 64 -4.56 6.64 -8.03
C GLU A 64 -6.09 6.65 -8.00
N ARG A 65 -6.73 5.54 -7.62
CA ARG A 65 -8.17 5.44 -7.48
C ARG A 65 -8.72 6.44 -6.45
N TYR A 66 -8.04 6.57 -5.31
CA TYR A 66 -8.36 7.55 -4.27
C TYR A 66 -8.23 8.98 -4.80
N GLU A 67 -7.20 9.29 -5.58
CA GLU A 67 -7.01 10.64 -6.12
C GLU A 67 -8.02 11.01 -7.23
N ARG A 68 -8.51 10.02 -7.99
CA ARG A 68 -9.48 10.24 -9.08
C ARG A 68 -10.92 10.39 -8.62
N THR A 69 -11.27 9.90 -7.43
CA THR A 69 -12.64 9.97 -6.91
C THR A 69 -12.83 11.20 -6.03
N ASN A 70 -14.06 11.72 -5.98
CA ASN A 70 -14.45 12.80 -5.07
C ASN A 70 -15.45 12.31 -4.02
N HIS A 71 -15.68 10.99 -3.91
CA HIS A 71 -16.69 10.42 -3.04
C HIS A 71 -16.16 10.31 -1.59
N PRO A 72 -16.64 11.16 -0.66
CA PRO A 72 -16.00 11.33 0.66
C PRO A 72 -16.01 10.04 1.50
N ILE A 73 -17.08 9.25 1.41
CA ILE A 73 -17.18 7.98 2.15
C ILE A 73 -16.19 6.94 1.61
N LEU A 74 -15.97 6.92 0.29
CA LEU A 74 -15.05 5.95 -0.31
C LEU A 74 -13.61 6.27 0.13
N HIS A 75 -13.26 7.56 0.19
CA HIS A 75 -11.97 8.00 0.74
C HIS A 75 -11.79 7.51 2.18
N ALA A 76 -12.79 7.74 3.03
CA ALA A 76 -12.71 7.34 4.44
C ALA A 76 -12.50 5.82 4.60
N LEU A 77 -13.14 5.01 3.76
CA LEU A 77 -12.99 3.55 3.77
C LEU A 77 -11.61 3.09 3.28
N MET A 78 -11.07 3.72 2.23
CA MET A 78 -9.80 3.34 1.63
C MET A 78 -8.59 3.84 2.43
N GLU A 79 -8.69 5.00 3.07
CA GLU A 79 -7.55 5.74 3.63
C GLU A 79 -6.77 4.96 4.68
N GLY A 80 -7.46 4.32 5.63
CA GLY A 80 -6.80 3.53 6.66
C GLY A 80 -6.04 2.32 6.09
N PHE A 81 -6.60 1.70 5.06
CA PHE A 81 -5.95 0.57 4.37
C PHE A 81 -4.73 1.06 3.58
N ILE A 82 -4.87 2.08 2.74
CA ILE A 82 -3.79 2.64 1.93
C ILE A 82 -2.63 3.08 2.81
N ALA A 83 -2.89 3.81 3.90
CA ALA A 83 -1.83 4.27 4.79
C ALA A 83 -1.06 3.11 5.42
N THR A 84 -1.75 2.02 5.80
CA THR A 84 -1.11 0.81 6.33
C THR A 84 -0.29 0.09 5.25
N ALA A 85 -0.84 -0.01 4.03
CA ALA A 85 -0.22 -0.70 2.92
C ALA A 85 1.04 0.03 2.40
N LEU A 86 1.03 1.36 2.36
CA LEU A 86 2.20 2.18 2.03
C LEU A 86 3.38 1.94 3.00
N VAL A 87 3.10 1.75 4.30
CA VAL A 87 4.16 1.39 5.26
C VAL A 87 4.78 0.04 4.91
N LEU A 88 3.98 -0.95 4.51
CA LEU A 88 4.50 -2.26 4.11
C LEU A 88 5.36 -2.16 2.85
N VAL A 89 4.93 -1.40 1.84
CA VAL A 89 5.71 -1.12 0.61
C VAL A 89 7.08 -0.50 0.98
N GLN A 90 7.07 0.57 1.79
CA GLN A 90 8.29 1.25 2.22
C GLN A 90 9.23 0.34 3.03
N ARG A 91 8.68 -0.48 3.95
CA ARG A 91 9.50 -1.42 4.73
C ARG A 91 10.08 -2.54 3.88
N GLY A 92 9.39 -2.94 2.81
CA GLY A 92 9.89 -3.89 1.82
C GLY A 92 10.98 -3.31 0.92
N GLY A 93 11.29 -2.01 1.02
CA GLY A 93 12.29 -1.36 0.18
C GLY A 93 11.80 -1.01 -1.22
N ALA A 94 10.48 -1.03 -1.45
CA ALA A 94 9.87 -0.55 -2.68
C ALA A 94 9.29 0.85 -2.47
N GLU A 95 9.12 1.58 -3.57
CA GLU A 95 8.39 2.84 -3.60
C GLU A 95 7.13 2.65 -4.47
N PRO A 96 5.98 3.22 -4.07
CA PRO A 96 4.79 3.19 -4.90
C PRO A 96 5.11 3.78 -6.28
N HIS A 97 4.55 3.17 -7.32
CA HIS A 97 4.67 3.72 -8.66
C HIS A 97 3.96 5.07 -8.68
N ARG A 98 4.76 6.14 -8.72
CA ARG A 98 4.28 7.43 -9.18
C ARG A 98 3.93 7.23 -10.64
N SER A 99 2.70 7.52 -11.04
CA SER A 99 2.36 7.52 -12.47
C SER A 99 3.10 8.66 -13.16
N GLU A 100 4.36 8.43 -13.53
CA GLU A 100 4.87 9.01 -14.75
C GLU A 100 4.10 8.30 -15.86
N ARG A 101 3.19 9.05 -16.51
CA ARG A 101 2.45 8.58 -17.68
C ARG A 101 3.44 8.20 -18.79
N ASP A 102 4.03 7.02 -18.73
CA ASP A 102 4.84 6.48 -19.80
C ASP A 102 3.98 5.49 -20.59
N GLY A 103 3.42 5.97 -21.71
CA GLY A 103 2.62 5.13 -22.60
C GLY A 103 1.65 5.80 -23.56
N TRP A 104 1.52 7.13 -23.58
CA TRP A 104 0.75 7.84 -24.62
C TRP A 104 1.66 8.81 -25.36
N ARG A 105 2.50 8.29 -26.26
CA ARG A 105 3.04 9.11 -27.34
C ARG A 105 2.00 9.20 -28.45
N ASP A 106 1.78 10.45 -28.84
CA ASP A 106 1.06 10.97 -30.01
C ASP A 106 -0.47 11.02 -29.97
N VAL A 107 -1.01 11.98 -29.20
CA VAL A 107 -1.77 13.11 -29.77
C VAL A 107 -1.48 14.36 -28.94
N GLN A 108 -0.76 15.32 -29.52
CA GLN A 108 -0.59 16.64 -28.95
C GLN A 108 -1.92 17.40 -28.96
N VAL A 109 -2.41 17.76 -27.77
CA VAL A 109 -3.23 18.96 -27.57
C VAL A 109 -2.53 19.76 -26.48
N SER A 110 -2.01 20.93 -26.85
CA SER A 110 -1.45 21.91 -25.92
C SER A 110 -2.46 22.23 -24.81
N GLY A 111 -2.09 21.96 -23.57
CA GLY A 111 -2.89 22.32 -22.40
C GLY A 111 -2.19 21.94 -21.11
N LEU A 112 -1.43 22.90 -20.56
CA LEU A 112 -0.88 23.00 -19.20
C LEU A 112 -0.30 21.72 -18.57
N ALA A 113 1.02 21.73 -18.36
CA ALA A 113 1.68 20.88 -17.38
C ALA A 113 1.11 21.15 -15.98
N ALA A 114 0.05 20.43 -15.61
CA ALA A 114 -0.44 20.35 -14.25
C ALA A 114 0.30 19.21 -13.55
N GLY A 115 1.42 19.55 -12.91
CA GLY A 115 1.87 18.77 -11.77
C GLY A 115 0.73 18.70 -10.75
N LEU A 116 0.55 17.54 -10.12
CA LEU A 116 -0.37 17.38 -9.00
C LEU A 116 -0.07 18.46 -7.93
N PRO A 117 -1.09 18.91 -7.18
CA PRO A 117 -0.84 19.78 -6.04
C PRO A 117 0.02 19.02 -5.03
N GLU A 118 1.11 19.62 -4.57
CA GLU A 118 2.05 19.08 -3.57
C GLU A 118 1.36 18.56 -2.29
N GLY A 119 0.10 18.94 -2.06
CA GLY A 119 -0.71 18.54 -0.91
C GLY A 119 -1.07 17.05 -0.82
N SER A 120 -1.31 16.31 -1.92
CA SER A 120 -1.68 14.88 -1.81
C SER A 120 -0.48 14.01 -1.42
N ALA A 121 0.67 14.27 -2.04
CA ALA A 121 1.93 13.60 -1.71
C ALA A 121 2.36 13.87 -0.26
N GLY A 122 2.25 15.13 0.20
CA GLY A 122 2.51 15.51 1.59
C GLY A 122 1.59 14.79 2.58
N ARG A 123 0.28 14.70 2.26
CA ARG A 123 -0.70 13.97 3.09
C ARG A 123 -0.34 12.50 3.25
N TRP A 124 0.00 11.81 2.15
CA TRP A 124 0.34 10.40 2.23
C TRP A 124 1.63 10.16 3.00
N ALA A 125 2.63 11.02 2.85
CA ALA A 125 3.86 10.95 3.64
C ALA A 125 3.58 11.07 5.15
N GLU A 126 2.74 12.01 5.56
CA GLU A 126 2.36 12.19 6.97
C GLU A 126 1.58 10.98 7.52
N LEU A 127 0.56 10.52 6.78
CA LEU A 127 -0.25 9.36 7.16
C LEU A 127 0.60 8.10 7.29
N THR A 128 1.51 7.88 6.35
CA THR A 128 2.43 6.73 6.34
C THR A 128 3.37 6.80 7.54
N ALA A 129 3.99 7.95 7.81
CA ALA A 129 4.85 8.13 8.97
C ALA A 129 4.10 7.89 10.29
N ARG A 130 2.84 8.32 10.39
CA ARG A 130 2.00 8.06 11.57
C ARG A 130 1.72 6.57 11.76
N HIS A 131 1.35 5.85 10.70
CA HIS A 131 1.08 4.41 10.77
C HIS A 131 2.34 3.60 11.04
N ALA A 132 3.48 3.98 10.46
CA ALA A 132 4.76 3.32 10.70
C ALA A 132 5.12 3.28 12.20
N ARG A 133 4.82 4.34 12.95
CA ARG A 133 5.02 4.39 14.41
C ARG A 133 4.09 3.45 15.18
N ALA A 134 2.89 3.20 14.66
CA ALA A 134 1.89 2.34 15.28
C ALA A 134 2.03 0.85 14.89
N MET A 135 2.78 0.55 13.82
CA MET A 135 2.92 -0.80 13.29
C MET A 135 4.16 -1.51 13.86
N PRO A 136 4.00 -2.45 14.81
CA PRO A 136 5.13 -3.20 15.34
C PRO A 136 5.76 -4.10 14.27
N HIS A 137 7.07 -4.18 14.27
CA HIS A 137 7.86 -5.13 13.49
C HIS A 137 9.09 -5.47 14.34
N ARG A 138 9.50 -6.75 14.35
CA ARG A 138 10.75 -7.13 15.02
C ARG A 138 11.86 -7.09 13.97
N PRO A 139 12.91 -6.28 14.13
CA PRO A 139 14.07 -6.39 13.26
C PRO A 139 14.70 -7.77 13.45
N THR A 140 15.06 -8.43 12.34
CA THR A 140 15.94 -9.59 12.36
C THR A 140 17.22 -9.18 13.09
N ARG A 141 17.52 -9.84 14.22
CA ARG A 141 18.81 -9.68 14.89
C ARG A 141 19.90 -10.02 13.86
N THR A 142 20.60 -9.02 13.36
CA THR A 142 21.90 -9.22 12.73
C THR A 142 22.83 -9.76 13.81
N CYS A 143 23.02 -11.07 13.87
CA CYS A 143 24.20 -11.65 14.48
C CYS A 143 25.37 -11.27 13.56
N SER A 144 26.18 -10.30 14.00
CA SER A 144 27.56 -10.14 13.52
C SER A 144 28.48 -11.11 14.22
#